data_AF-A0A2V7Z6C1-F1
#
_entry.id   AF-A0A2V7Z6C1-F1
#
_cell.length_a   1.000
_cell.length_b   1.000
_cell.length_c   1.000
_cell.angle_alpha   90.00
_cell.angle_beta   90.00
_cell.angle_gamma   90.00
#
_symmetry.space_group_name_H-M   'P 1'
#
loop_
_entity.id
_entity.type
_entity.pdbx_description
1 polymer ?
#
loop_
_entity_poly.entity_id
_entity_poly.type
_entity_poly.pdbx_seq_one_letter_code
_entity_poly.pdbx_strand_id
1 'polypeptide(L)'
;QDKDGNVWYFGEDTIEVATGSTEGSWRAGVNDADPGVIMEANPRVGDRYYQEFAPKVAVDQAKVISLNGSATVVYGSFDNLLVTKETSQLDPAVVENKYYASGVGFILAETVKGGDERTELVSITSGSCP
;
A
#
# COMPACT_ATOMS: atom_id res chain seq x y z
N GLN A 1 -8.55 -3.19 12.50
CA GLN A 1 -7.84 -4.47 12.58
C GLN A 1 -8.85 -5.54 13.00
N ASP A 2 -8.79 -6.74 12.43
CA ASP A 2 -9.62 -7.87 12.88
C ASP A 2 -8.99 -8.58 14.10
N LYS A 3 -9.64 -9.65 14.56
CA LYS A 3 -9.20 -10.43 15.73
C LYS A 3 -7.94 -11.26 15.46
N ASP A 4 -7.64 -11.52 14.19
CA ASP A 4 -6.46 -12.29 13.77
C ASP A 4 -5.26 -11.37 13.49
N GLY A 5 -5.48 -10.05 13.52
CA GLY A 5 -4.46 -9.03 13.43
C GLY A 5 -4.34 -8.37 12.06
N ASN A 6 -5.19 -8.70 11.08
CA ASN A 6 -5.09 -8.08 9.76
C ASN A 6 -5.62 -6.65 9.79
N VAL A 7 -4.96 -5.76 9.06
CA VAL A 7 -5.38 -4.38 8.88
C VAL A 7 -6.22 -4.30 7.62
N TRP A 8 -7.47 -3.90 7.79
CA TRP A 8 -8.45 -3.78 6.72
C TRP A 8 -8.49 -2.36 6.18
N TYR A 9 -8.69 -2.24 4.87
CA TYR A 9 -8.83 -0.98 4.17
C TYR A 9 -10.28 -0.72 3.79
N PHE A 10 -10.83 0.40 4.26
CA PHE A 10 -12.26 0.73 4.10
C PHE A 10 -12.52 1.89 3.14
N GLY A 11 -11.49 2.45 2.53
CA GLY A 11 -11.64 3.57 1.61
C GLY A 11 -10.59 4.64 1.77
N GLU A 12 -10.63 5.57 0.82
CA GLU A 12 -9.79 6.75 0.76
C GLU A 12 -10.63 7.99 0.52
N ASP A 13 -10.17 9.11 1.07
CA ASP A 13 -10.66 10.44 0.73
C ASP A 13 -9.50 11.22 0.10
N THR A 14 -9.42 11.16 -1.23
CA THR A 14 -8.28 11.65 -2.01
C THR A 14 -8.62 12.92 -2.79
N ILE A 15 -7.59 13.73 -3.01
CA ILE A 15 -7.61 14.84 -3.95
C ILE A 15 -6.33 14.82 -4.77
N GLU A 16 -6.46 14.72 -6.09
CA GLU A 16 -5.33 14.80 -7.00
C GLU A 16 -4.79 16.23 -7.01
N VAL A 17 -3.50 16.43 -6.71
CA VAL A 17 -2.91 17.77 -6.56
C VAL A 17 -2.96 18.58 -7.85
N ALA A 18 -2.74 17.95 -9.00
CA ALA A 18 -2.65 18.65 -10.29
C ALA A 18 -4.01 19.15 -10.77
N THR A 19 -5.08 18.38 -10.55
CA THR A 19 -6.41 18.64 -11.11
C THR A 19 -7.44 19.07 -10.07
N GLY A 20 -7.21 18.78 -8.78
CA GLY A 20 -8.20 18.88 -7.72
C GLY A 20 -9.29 17.79 -7.78
N SER A 21 -9.11 16.75 -8.61
CA SER A 21 -10.08 15.67 -8.76
C SER A 21 -10.16 14.81 -7.50
N THR A 22 -11.37 14.34 -7.16
CA THR A 22 -11.65 13.41 -6.06
C THR A 22 -12.14 12.05 -6.57
N GLU A 23 -11.97 11.78 -7.87
CA GLU A 23 -12.48 10.57 -8.52
C GLU A 23 -11.84 9.28 -7.98
N GLY A 24 -10.67 9.37 -7.34
CA GLY A 24 -10.03 8.25 -6.65
C GLY A 24 -10.63 7.93 -5.28
N SER A 25 -11.49 8.79 -4.72
CA SER A 25 -12.11 8.54 -3.41
C SER A 25 -13.12 7.39 -3.49
N TRP A 26 -13.07 6.49 -2.52
CA TRP A 26 -14.03 5.39 -2.40
C TRP A 26 -14.25 5.02 -0.94
N ARG A 27 -15.34 4.29 -0.68
CA ARG A 27 -15.67 3.82 0.67
C ARG A 27 -16.36 2.47 0.60
N ALA A 28 -15.88 1.51 1.40
CA ALA A 28 -16.50 0.21 1.55
C ALA A 28 -17.97 0.32 1.97
N GLY A 29 -18.82 -0.50 1.35
CA GLY A 29 -20.27 -0.49 1.50
C GLY A 29 -21.00 0.58 0.67
N VAL A 30 -20.28 1.35 -0.15
CA VAL A 30 -20.86 2.35 -1.07
C VAL A 30 -20.53 1.95 -2.52
N ASN A 31 -21.51 2.05 -3.42
CA ASN A 31 -21.32 1.74 -4.85
C ASN A 31 -20.68 0.37 -5.13
N ASP A 32 -21.12 -0.66 -4.40
CA ASP A 32 -20.62 -2.03 -4.48
C ASP A 32 -19.11 -2.16 -4.18
N ALA A 33 -18.55 -1.22 -3.43
CA ALA A 33 -17.17 -1.32 -2.96
C ALA A 33 -17.07 -2.24 -1.73
N ASP A 34 -16.15 -3.19 -1.77
CA ASP A 34 -15.82 -4.07 -0.65
C ASP A 34 -14.50 -3.64 0.01
N PRO A 35 -14.35 -3.82 1.33
CA PRO A 35 -13.09 -3.56 2.00
C PRO A 35 -12.05 -4.63 1.64
N GLY A 36 -10.79 -4.21 1.48
CA GLY A 36 -9.65 -5.10 1.29
C GLY A 36 -8.77 -5.22 2.54
N VAL A 37 -7.63 -5.89 2.39
CA VAL A 37 -6.58 -5.96 3.41
C VAL A 37 -5.41 -5.09 2.95
N ILE A 38 -4.99 -4.12 3.76
CA ILE A 38 -3.80 -3.31 3.46
C ILE A 38 -2.54 -3.96 4.04
N MET A 39 -2.67 -4.72 5.12
CA MET A 39 -1.56 -5.40 5.78
C MET A 39 -2.04 -6.69 6.45
N GLU A 40 -1.48 -7.82 6.05
CA GLU A 40 -1.69 -9.10 6.73
C GLU A 40 -0.97 -9.11 8.08
N ALA A 41 -1.55 -9.79 9.07
CA ALA A 41 -0.91 -9.95 10.38
C ALA A 41 0.37 -10.80 10.29
N ASN A 42 0.34 -11.80 9.42
CA ASN A 42 1.38 -12.82 9.26
C ASN A 42 1.63 -13.09 7.77
N PRO A 43 2.20 -12.13 7.03
CA PRO A 43 2.38 -12.25 5.58
C PRO A 43 3.36 -13.37 5.24
N ARG A 44 3.07 -14.10 4.16
CA ARG A 44 3.93 -15.17 3.63
C ARG A 44 4.21 -14.94 2.16
N VAL A 45 5.42 -15.27 1.73
CA VAL A 45 5.78 -15.18 0.31
C VAL A 45 4.81 -16.01 -0.53
N GLY A 46 4.18 -15.35 -1.51
CA GLY A 46 3.17 -15.94 -2.37
C GLY A 46 1.73 -15.57 -2.03
N ASP A 47 1.47 -15.02 -0.84
CA ASP A 47 0.14 -14.52 -0.45
C ASP A 47 -0.32 -13.44 -1.43
N ARG A 48 -1.63 -13.43 -1.68
CA ARG A 48 -2.32 -12.49 -2.59
C ARG A 48 -3.60 -12.02 -1.95
N TYR A 49 -3.82 -10.72 -1.98
CA TYR A 49 -5.02 -10.11 -1.42
C TYR A 49 -5.39 -8.85 -2.19
N TYR A 50 -6.67 -8.53 -2.18
CA TYR A 50 -7.15 -7.22 -2.63
C TYR A 50 -6.89 -6.20 -1.53
N GLN A 51 -6.31 -5.07 -1.89
CA GLN A 51 -6.22 -3.89 -1.03
C GLN A 51 -7.48 -3.05 -1.20
N GLU A 52 -7.96 -2.94 -2.43
CA GLU A 52 -9.11 -2.14 -2.81
C GLU A 52 -10.00 -2.94 -3.75
N PHE A 53 -11.30 -2.83 -3.53
CA PHE A 53 -12.29 -3.44 -4.41
C PHE A 53 -13.46 -2.48 -4.60
N ALA A 54 -13.23 -1.39 -5.34
CA ALA A 54 -14.20 -0.38 -5.72
C ALA A 54 -14.35 -0.35 -7.25
N PRO A 55 -15.38 -1.00 -7.83
CA PRO A 55 -15.50 -1.14 -9.28
C PRO A 55 -15.41 0.19 -10.03
N LYS A 56 -14.53 0.24 -11.05
CA LYS A 56 -14.24 1.43 -11.90
C LYS A 56 -13.53 2.60 -11.19
N VAL A 57 -13.36 2.55 -9.87
CA VAL A 57 -12.67 3.57 -9.09
C VAL A 57 -11.27 3.09 -8.75
N ALA A 58 -11.17 1.96 -8.03
CA ALA A 58 -9.89 1.38 -7.64
C ALA A 58 -10.03 -0.12 -7.39
N VAL A 59 -9.16 -0.92 -8.00
CA VAL A 59 -9.18 -2.39 -7.88
C VAL A 59 -7.75 -2.88 -7.82
N ASP A 60 -7.18 -2.75 -6.63
CA ASP A 60 -5.76 -2.94 -6.39
C ASP A 60 -5.49 -4.24 -5.62
N GLN A 61 -4.43 -4.91 -6.03
CA GLN A 61 -4.01 -6.19 -5.49
C GLN A 61 -2.55 -6.13 -5.09
N ALA A 62 -2.25 -6.72 -3.94
CA ALA A 62 -0.89 -7.00 -3.52
C ALA A 62 -0.59 -8.50 -3.64
N LYS A 63 0.67 -8.78 -3.99
CA LYS A 63 1.29 -10.10 -3.83
C LYS A 63 2.54 -9.96 -2.98
N VAL A 64 2.65 -10.72 -1.90
CA VAL A 64 3.89 -10.79 -1.13
C VAL A 64 4.96 -11.49 -1.95
N ILE A 65 6.07 -10.80 -2.23
CA ILE A 65 7.19 -11.32 -3.03
C ILE A 65 8.46 -11.57 -2.21
N SER A 66 8.63 -10.92 -1.06
CA SER A 66 9.76 -11.15 -0.17
C SER A 66 9.43 -10.73 1.27
N LEU A 67 10.12 -11.35 2.24
CA LEU A 67 10.17 -10.93 3.65
C LEU A 67 11.58 -10.52 4.08
N ASN A 68 12.54 -10.59 3.16
CA ASN A 68 13.95 -10.30 3.40
C ASN A 68 14.41 -9.14 2.52
N GLY A 69 13.51 -8.19 2.23
CA GLY A 69 13.84 -7.00 1.45
C GLY A 69 14.79 -6.07 2.22
N SER A 70 15.50 -5.24 1.48
CA SER A 70 16.37 -4.19 2.03
C SER A 70 16.18 -2.92 1.23
N ALA A 71 16.13 -1.77 1.89
CA ALA A 71 16.00 -0.47 1.23
C ALA A 71 16.80 0.59 2.00
N THR A 72 17.38 1.53 1.25
CA THR A 72 17.95 2.76 1.82
C THR A 72 17.14 3.93 1.31
N VAL A 73 16.66 4.73 2.25
CA VAL A 73 15.87 5.94 2.04
C VAL A 73 16.50 7.10 2.81
N VAL A 74 15.99 8.31 2.62
CA VAL A 74 16.51 9.51 3.32
C VAL A 74 16.52 9.32 4.84
N TYR A 75 15.50 8.67 5.40
CA TYR A 75 15.44 8.41 6.84
C TYR A 75 16.50 7.43 7.35
N GLY A 76 16.98 6.50 6.50
CA GLY A 76 17.98 5.49 6.87
C GLY A 76 17.92 4.22 6.03
N SER A 77 18.70 3.22 6.44
CA SER A 77 18.73 1.89 5.83
C SER A 77 17.95 0.88 6.67
N PHE A 78 17.22 0.01 5.98
CA PHE A 78 16.38 -1.02 6.59
C PHE A 78 16.64 -2.38 5.93
N ASP A 79 16.53 -3.43 6.74
CA ASP A 79 16.59 -4.84 6.34
C ASP A 79 15.36 -5.59 6.88
N ASN A 80 15.16 -6.84 6.42
CA ASN A 80 14.02 -7.68 6.78
C ASN A 80 12.67 -7.03 6.45
N LEU A 81 12.61 -6.35 5.31
CA LEU A 81 11.40 -5.69 4.82
C LEU A 81 10.45 -6.70 4.19
N LEU A 82 9.17 -6.55 4.52
CA LEU A 82 8.08 -7.08 3.70
C LEU A 82 8.09 -6.33 2.37
N VAL A 83 8.10 -7.08 1.27
CA VAL A 83 7.98 -6.52 -0.08
C VAL A 83 6.75 -7.08 -0.76
N THR A 84 5.85 -6.19 -1.17
CA THR A 84 4.68 -6.51 -1.99
C THR A 84 4.93 -6.06 -3.42
N LYS A 85 4.44 -6.84 -4.38
CA LYS A 85 4.22 -6.39 -5.75
C LYS A 85 2.76 -5.99 -5.88
N GLU A 86 2.50 -4.77 -6.31
CA GLU A 86 1.16 -4.21 -6.43
C GLU A 86 0.78 -3.97 -7.89
N THR A 87 -0.47 -4.24 -8.20
CA THR A 87 -1.05 -4.09 -9.54
C THR A 87 -2.51 -3.69 -9.45
N SER A 88 -2.97 -2.90 -10.41
CA SER A 88 -4.38 -2.54 -10.54
C SER A 88 -5.02 -3.25 -11.73
N GLN A 89 -6.28 -3.66 -11.60
CA GLN A 89 -7.07 -4.11 -12.75
C GLN A 89 -7.41 -2.93 -13.68
N LEU A 90 -7.51 -1.72 -13.14
CA LEU A 90 -7.85 -0.51 -13.89
C LEU A 90 -6.65 0.07 -14.63
N ASP A 91 -5.45 -0.10 -14.06
CA ASP A 91 -4.18 0.19 -14.73
C ASP A 91 -3.21 -1.00 -14.67
N PRO A 92 -3.36 -1.98 -15.59
CA PRO A 92 -2.50 -3.16 -15.64
C PRO A 92 -1.11 -2.88 -16.25
N ALA A 93 -0.89 -1.66 -16.79
CA ALA A 93 0.39 -1.29 -17.36
C ALA A 93 1.39 -0.91 -16.27
N VAL A 94 0.89 -0.40 -15.13
CA VAL A 94 1.68 0.01 -13.98
C VAL A 94 1.85 -1.15 -12.99
N VAL A 95 3.07 -1.28 -12.47
CA VAL A 95 3.43 -2.25 -11.44
C VAL A 95 4.35 -1.56 -10.45
N GLU A 96 4.02 -1.65 -9.18
CA GLU A 96 4.84 -1.12 -8.09
C GLU A 96 5.36 -2.24 -7.20
N ASN A 97 6.51 -1.99 -6.58
CA ASN A 97 6.92 -2.73 -5.40
C ASN A 97 6.87 -1.79 -4.19
N LYS A 98 6.20 -2.23 -3.11
CA LYS A 98 6.17 -1.51 -1.83
C LYS A 98 6.89 -2.27 -0.75
N TYR A 99 7.59 -1.53 0.10
CA TYR A 99 8.47 -2.05 1.15
C TYR A 99 7.96 -1.57 2.51
N TYR A 100 7.84 -2.49 3.45
CA TYR A 100 7.33 -2.22 4.78
C TYR A 100 8.24 -2.81 5.86
N ALA A 101 8.51 -2.03 6.91
CA ALA A 101 9.26 -2.46 8.07
C ALA A 101 8.33 -2.70 9.28
N SER A 102 8.60 -3.76 10.03
CA SER A 102 7.92 -4.02 11.29
C SER A 102 8.13 -2.87 12.28
N GLY A 103 7.05 -2.43 12.93
CA GLY A 103 7.06 -1.31 13.88
C GLY A 103 7.12 0.09 13.27
N VAL A 104 7.27 0.20 11.94
CA VAL A 104 7.31 1.50 11.22
C VAL A 104 6.19 1.60 10.18
N GLY A 105 5.97 0.54 9.40
CA GLY A 105 5.05 0.56 8.27
C GLY A 105 5.77 0.88 6.96
N PHE A 106 5.20 1.75 6.14
CA PHE A 106 5.67 2.07 4.80
C PHE A 106 7.08 2.69 4.80
N ILE A 107 7.97 2.15 3.98
CA ILE A 107 9.36 2.62 3.82
C ILE A 107 9.60 3.19 2.42
N LEU A 108 9.17 2.47 1.38
CA LEU A 108 9.48 2.78 -0.01
C LEU A 108 8.41 2.21 -0.93
N ALA A 109 8.06 2.95 -1.98
CA ALA A 109 7.36 2.46 -3.16
C ALA A 109 8.20 2.81 -4.38
N GLU A 110 8.34 1.86 -5.31
CA GLU A 110 9.02 2.06 -6.58
C GLU A 110 8.20 1.45 -7.72
N THR A 111 7.95 2.25 -8.74
CA THR A 111 7.34 1.78 -9.98
C THR A 111 8.37 0.98 -10.77
N VAL A 112 8.12 -0.33 -10.91
CA VAL A 112 8.99 -1.26 -11.63
C VAL A 112 8.56 -1.48 -13.09
N LYS A 113 7.37 -0.99 -13.45
CA LYS A 113 6.85 -0.96 -14.83
C LYS A 113 5.79 0.13 -14.94
N GLY A 114 5.75 0.83 -16.08
CA GLY A 114 4.69 1.80 -16.38
C GLY A 114 5.00 3.24 -15.96
N GLY A 115 6.20 3.51 -15.43
CA GLY A 115 6.65 4.83 -15.00
C GLY A 115 7.98 4.72 -14.25
N ASP A 116 8.38 5.81 -13.59
CA ASP A 116 9.61 5.94 -12.80
C ASP A 116 9.36 6.59 -11.42
N GLU A 117 8.12 6.52 -10.94
CA GLU A 117 7.73 7.09 -9.65
C GLU A 117 8.40 6.37 -8.47
N ARG A 118 8.78 7.17 -7.47
CA ARG A 118 9.40 6.71 -6.23
C ARG A 118 8.91 7.54 -5.07
N THR A 119 8.37 6.87 -4.05
CA THR A 119 7.93 7.49 -2.80
C THR A 119 8.68 6.85 -1.64
N GLU A 120 9.23 7.65 -0.72
CA GLU A 120 10.07 7.12 0.36
C GLU A 120 9.82 7.79 1.71
N LEU A 121 10.15 7.07 2.78
CA LEU A 121 10.15 7.59 4.13
C LEU A 121 11.30 8.60 4.31
N VAL A 122 10.94 9.85 4.61
CA VAL A 122 11.90 10.93 4.83
C VAL A 122 12.14 11.18 6.32
N SER A 123 11.09 11.19 7.13
CA SER A 123 11.19 11.39 8.58
C SER A 123 10.01 10.77 9.32
N ILE A 124 10.26 10.38 10.58
CA ILE A 124 9.24 10.01 11.56
C ILE A 124 9.33 11.00 12.71
N THR A 125 8.22 11.66 13.03
CA THR A 125 8.12 12.50 14.23
C THR A 125 7.12 11.84 15.17
N SER A 126 7.62 11.23 16.24
CA SER A 126 6.77 10.72 17.32
C SER A 126 6.34 11.88 18.21
N GLY A 127 5.04 12.14 18.27
CA GLY A 127 4.49 13.03 19.29
C GLY A 127 4.61 12.36 20.66
N SER A 128 5.34 12.96 21.59
CA SER A 128 5.10 12.70 23.01
C SER A 128 3.74 13.30 23.36
N CYS A 129 2.73 12.46 23.56
CA CYS A 129 1.48 12.89 24.18
C CYS A 129 1.79 13.23 25.65
N PRO A 130 1.64 14.49 26.11
CA PRO A 130 1.77 14.82 27.53
C PRO A 130 0.62 14.26 28.37
#